data_AF-A0A927JA16-F1
#
_entry.id   AF-A0A927JA16-F1
#
_cell.length_a   1.000
_cell.length_b   1.000
_cell.length_c   1.000
_cell.angle_alpha   90.00
_cell.angle_beta   90.00
_cell.angle_gamma   90.00
#
_symmetry.space_group_name_H-M   'P 1'
#
loop_
_entity.id
_entity.type
_entity.pdbx_description
1 polymer ?
#
loop_
_entity_poly.entity_id
_entity_poly.type
_entity_poly.pdbx_seq_one_letter_code
_entity_poly.pdbx_strand_id
1 'polypeptide(L)'
;MGFLRRSKNSDSNDEATAAEAAGSAAPELVDQQSDRSDGPFDVSEKEFAADDPQRLNLGSVSLPIPAGGQVQVEMGQGGEVQGVHLATQHGRITVIAYAAPRSSGQWLTVCDELAASLATEGATIESEDGPWGAEVIARTEKADIRFIGVDGPRWMIRLVAAGPSGTGDTDGNLAGLAREVLRGTVVTRGDAPLPVRTPLPITLPKALHEQLIAMQQQQAEQAAKRRAAGGAQAPAGGQAPAGGAQAPAGDQAGGQAQA
;
A
#
# COMPACT_ATOMS: atom_id res chain seq x y z
N MET A 1 75.00 30.91 -26.37
CA MET A 1 74.25 30.66 -27.62
C MET A 1 73.39 29.44 -27.34
N GLY A 2 72.07 29.39 -27.54
CA GLY A 2 71.26 29.99 -28.62
C GLY A 2 70.94 28.86 -29.63
N PHE A 3 69.72 28.62 -30.11
CA PHE A 3 68.50 29.45 -30.14
C PHE A 3 67.20 28.62 -30.11
N LEU A 4 66.05 29.29 -29.94
CA LEU A 4 64.68 28.78 -30.09
C LEU A 4 64.36 28.37 -31.54
N ARG A 5 63.32 27.53 -31.75
CA ARG A 5 62.20 27.84 -32.68
C ARG A 5 60.95 26.96 -32.52
N ARG A 6 59.84 27.43 -33.10
CA ARG A 6 58.47 26.86 -33.09
C ARG A 6 57.79 27.12 -34.44
N SER A 7 57.10 26.12 -34.99
CA SER A 7 55.96 26.19 -35.93
C SER A 7 55.27 24.82 -35.88
N LYS A 8 53.95 24.58 -35.92
CA LYS A 8 52.71 25.30 -36.26
C LYS A 8 52.23 25.19 -37.73
N ASN A 9 51.03 24.59 -37.84
CA ASN A 9 49.94 24.65 -38.82
C ASN A 9 49.85 23.72 -40.05
N SER A 10 48.57 23.41 -40.35
CA SER A 10 47.95 23.03 -41.63
C SER A 10 47.92 21.55 -42.01
N ASP A 11 46.82 20.95 -42.50
CA ASP A 11 45.34 21.17 -42.34
C ASP A 11 44.61 19.94 -42.95
N SER A 12 43.35 19.66 -42.53
CA SER A 12 42.35 18.78 -43.21
C SER A 12 42.66 17.26 -43.38
N ASN A 13 41.70 16.35 -43.57
CA ASN A 13 40.26 16.25 -43.17
C ASN A 13 39.80 14.75 -43.31
N ASP A 14 38.55 14.47 -42.91
CA ASP A 14 37.67 13.35 -43.31
C ASP A 14 37.68 11.97 -42.57
N GLU A 15 36.59 11.82 -41.79
CA GLU A 15 35.67 10.68 -41.59
C GLU A 15 36.04 9.30 -40.99
N ALA A 16 35.26 8.98 -39.94
CA ALA A 16 34.64 7.68 -39.58
C ALA A 16 35.55 6.47 -39.27
N THR A 17 35.42 5.82 -38.09
CA THR A 17 34.21 5.06 -37.72
C THR A 17 34.22 4.63 -36.23
N ALA A 18 33.08 4.08 -35.77
CA ALA A 18 32.89 3.27 -34.55
C ALA A 18 33.09 3.96 -33.18
N ALA A 19 31.95 4.25 -32.53
CA ALA A 19 31.89 4.87 -31.21
C ALA A 19 32.42 3.96 -30.07
N GLU A 20 33.10 4.57 -29.10
CA GLU A 20 33.44 3.93 -27.83
C GLU A 20 32.17 3.72 -26.99
N ALA A 21 31.90 2.46 -26.61
CA ALA A 21 30.83 2.14 -25.68
C ALA A 21 31.28 2.48 -24.25
N ALA A 22 31.03 3.71 -23.81
CA ALA A 22 31.29 4.15 -22.44
C ALA A 22 30.50 3.29 -21.43
N GLY A 23 31.19 2.34 -20.81
CA GLY A 23 30.64 1.49 -19.77
C GLY A 23 30.28 2.33 -18.54
N SER A 24 28.99 2.65 -18.39
CA SER A 24 28.48 3.36 -17.21
C SER A 24 28.63 2.46 -15.98
N ALA A 25 29.72 2.64 -15.25
CA ALA A 25 29.91 2.05 -13.94
C ALA A 25 28.91 2.68 -12.97
N ALA A 26 27.75 2.05 -12.83
CA ALA A 26 26.87 2.31 -11.69
C ALA A 26 27.66 2.10 -10.40
N PRO A 27 27.49 2.96 -9.38
CA PRO A 27 28.23 2.81 -8.14
C PRO A 27 27.94 1.44 -7.52
N GLU A 28 28.98 0.76 -7.06
CA GLU A 28 28.83 -0.48 -6.28
C GLU A 28 28.12 -0.15 -4.97
N LEU A 29 26.80 -0.35 -4.97
CA LEU A 29 25.99 -0.32 -3.77
C LEU A 29 26.53 -1.39 -2.82
N VAL A 30 27.06 -0.95 -1.67
CA VAL A 30 27.38 -1.87 -0.57
C VAL A 30 26.12 -2.66 -0.23
N ASP A 31 26.23 -3.99 -0.28
CA ASP A 31 25.10 -4.92 -0.19
C ASP A 31 24.61 -5.01 1.27
N GLN A 32 23.89 -3.97 1.69
CA GLN A 32 23.24 -3.87 2.99
C GLN A 32 22.03 -4.81 3.03
N GLN A 33 22.28 -6.12 3.04
CA GLN A 33 21.24 -7.10 3.31
C GLN A 33 20.88 -7.04 4.80
N SER A 34 19.61 -6.78 5.09
CA SER A 34 19.05 -6.92 6.43
C SER A 34 19.31 -8.33 6.97
N ASP A 35 19.68 -8.46 8.25
CA ASP A 35 19.67 -9.79 8.88
C ASP A 35 18.22 -10.29 8.91
N ARG A 36 17.98 -11.38 8.18
CA ARG A 36 16.67 -11.96 7.93
C ARG A 36 16.61 -13.42 8.42
N SER A 37 17.55 -13.81 9.28
CA SER A 37 17.70 -15.18 9.80
C SER A 37 16.43 -15.72 10.48
N ASP A 38 15.70 -14.87 11.18
CA ASP A 38 14.41 -15.20 11.82
C ASP A 38 13.17 -14.98 10.91
N GLY A 39 13.37 -14.58 9.66
CA GLY A 39 12.31 -14.17 8.72
C GLY A 39 12.20 -12.64 8.59
N PRO A 40 11.30 -12.10 7.74
CA PRO A 40 10.38 -12.80 6.83
C PRO A 40 11.14 -13.67 5.82
N PHE A 41 10.63 -14.86 5.52
CA PHE A 41 11.35 -15.87 4.73
C PHE A 41 11.01 -15.80 3.23
N ASP A 42 11.91 -16.27 2.38
CA ASP A 42 11.56 -16.72 1.04
C ASP A 42 10.96 -18.14 1.10
N VAL A 43 10.08 -18.48 0.15
CA VAL A 43 9.49 -19.82 0.02
C VAL A 43 10.53 -20.95 -0.10
N SER A 44 11.74 -20.65 -0.58
CA SER A 44 12.86 -21.60 -0.66
C SER A 44 13.66 -21.77 0.64
N GLU A 45 13.46 -20.90 1.62
CA GLU A 45 14.20 -20.90 2.91
C GLU A 45 13.44 -21.62 4.02
N LYS A 46 12.10 -21.72 3.91
CA LYS A 46 11.23 -22.24 4.97
C LYS A 46 9.98 -22.94 4.44
N GLU A 47 9.89 -24.24 4.69
CA GLU A 47 8.67 -25.01 4.45
C GLU A 47 7.52 -24.49 5.33
N PHE A 48 6.33 -24.35 4.73
CA PHE A 48 5.08 -24.08 5.43
C PHE A 48 3.94 -24.83 4.74
N ALA A 49 2.95 -25.30 5.51
CA ALA A 49 1.75 -25.88 4.92
C ALA A 49 0.91 -24.77 4.27
N ALA A 50 0.65 -24.88 2.97
CA ALA A 50 -0.07 -23.86 2.20
C ALA A 50 -1.55 -23.72 2.60
N ASP A 51 -2.06 -24.73 3.31
CA ASP A 51 -3.40 -24.91 3.87
C ASP A 51 -3.44 -24.79 5.41
N ASP A 52 -2.35 -24.33 6.05
CA ASP A 52 -2.28 -24.04 7.49
C ASP A 52 -3.42 -23.06 7.91
N PRO A 53 -4.40 -23.48 8.74
CA PRO A 53 -5.52 -22.63 9.14
C PRO A 53 -5.11 -21.49 10.08
N GLN A 54 -3.88 -21.47 10.58
CA GLN A 54 -3.32 -20.35 11.35
C GLN A 54 -2.66 -19.29 10.45
N ARG A 55 -2.62 -19.51 9.13
CA ARG A 55 -2.01 -18.62 8.14
C ARG A 55 -3.02 -18.09 7.13
N LEU A 56 -2.84 -16.82 6.78
CA LEU A 56 -3.46 -16.21 5.62
C LEU A 56 -2.49 -16.33 4.43
N ASN A 57 -2.77 -17.28 3.55
CA ASN A 57 -2.00 -17.50 2.32
C ASN A 57 -2.61 -16.67 1.17
N LEU A 58 -1.92 -15.62 0.74
CA LEU A 58 -2.29 -14.73 -0.35
C LEU A 58 -1.64 -15.11 -1.70
N GLY A 59 -1.10 -16.32 -1.82
CA GLY A 59 -0.37 -16.81 -2.99
C GLY A 59 1.07 -16.30 -3.04
N SER A 60 1.26 -14.98 -3.14
CA SER A 60 2.59 -14.33 -3.13
C SER A 60 3.14 -14.02 -1.74
N VAL A 61 2.29 -14.02 -0.71
CA VAL A 61 2.66 -13.79 0.70
C VAL A 61 1.85 -14.72 1.60
N SER A 62 2.49 -15.39 2.55
CA SER A 62 1.88 -16.28 3.54
C SER A 62 2.21 -15.77 4.94
N LEU A 63 1.22 -15.18 5.62
CA LEU A 63 1.41 -14.46 6.89
C LEU A 63 0.61 -15.11 8.03
N PRO A 64 1.14 -15.17 9.26
CA PRO A 64 0.40 -15.72 10.39
C PRO A 64 -0.75 -14.78 10.78
N ILE A 65 -1.86 -15.35 11.24
CA ILE A 65 -2.98 -14.58 11.79
C ILE A 65 -2.75 -14.43 13.31
N PRO A 66 -2.53 -13.20 13.83
CA PRO A 66 -2.27 -12.99 15.25
C PRO A 66 -3.52 -13.30 16.10
N ALA A 67 -3.32 -13.57 17.39
CA ALA A 67 -4.42 -13.87 18.31
C ALA A 67 -5.47 -12.74 18.34
N GLY A 68 -6.73 -13.07 18.08
CA GLY A 68 -7.82 -12.09 17.95
C GLY A 68 -7.82 -11.26 16.66
N GLY A 69 -6.85 -11.49 15.76
CA GLY A 69 -6.77 -10.83 14.46
C GLY A 69 -7.91 -11.24 13.51
N GLN A 70 -8.42 -10.28 12.76
CA GLN A 70 -9.50 -10.48 11.79
C GLN A 70 -9.02 -10.08 10.39
N VAL A 71 -9.20 -10.97 9.41
CA VAL A 71 -8.87 -10.69 8.01
C VAL A 71 -9.94 -9.79 7.40
N GLN A 72 -9.53 -8.62 6.92
CA GLN A 72 -10.36 -7.68 6.18
C GLN A 72 -9.85 -7.59 4.75
N VAL A 73 -10.75 -7.69 3.76
CA VAL A 73 -10.42 -7.62 2.34
C VAL A 73 -10.98 -6.32 1.76
N GLU A 74 -10.11 -5.53 1.12
CA GLU A 74 -10.48 -4.32 0.41
C GLU A 74 -10.69 -4.66 -1.07
N MET A 75 -11.94 -4.54 -1.52
CA MET A 75 -12.38 -4.88 -2.88
C MET A 75 -12.51 -3.61 -3.72
N GLY A 76 -11.95 -3.66 -4.93
CA GLY A 76 -12.07 -2.59 -5.91
C GLY A 76 -13.41 -2.58 -6.65
N GLN A 77 -13.63 -1.53 -7.45
CA GLN A 77 -14.91 -1.30 -8.14
C GLN A 77 -15.21 -2.35 -9.23
N GLY A 78 -14.19 -3.03 -9.77
CA GLY A 78 -14.34 -4.14 -10.71
C GLY A 78 -14.48 -5.51 -10.04
N GLY A 79 -14.45 -5.59 -8.71
CA GLY A 79 -14.41 -6.85 -7.97
C GLY A 79 -13.02 -7.48 -7.88
N GLU A 80 -11.97 -6.75 -8.26
CA GLU A 80 -10.58 -7.11 -7.98
C GLU A 80 -10.23 -6.89 -6.50
N VAL A 81 -9.22 -7.61 -5.99
CA VAL A 81 -8.72 -7.43 -4.61
C VAL A 81 -7.66 -6.34 -4.62
N GLN A 82 -7.92 -5.21 -3.97
CA GLN A 82 -6.99 -4.08 -3.89
C GLN A 82 -6.09 -4.17 -2.64
N GLY A 83 -6.59 -4.75 -1.55
CA GLY A 83 -5.84 -4.90 -0.31
C GLY A 83 -6.35 -6.04 0.57
N VAL A 84 -5.47 -6.55 1.43
CA VAL A 84 -5.86 -7.45 2.53
C VAL A 84 -5.14 -6.99 3.79
N HIS A 85 -5.89 -6.92 4.89
CA HIS A 85 -5.45 -6.34 6.15
C HIS A 85 -5.77 -7.28 7.31
N LEU A 86 -4.92 -7.27 8.33
CA LEU A 86 -5.19 -7.84 9.64
C LEU A 86 -5.65 -6.71 10.57
N ALA A 87 -6.95 -6.68 10.90
CA ALA A 87 -7.45 -5.83 11.97
C ALA A 87 -7.18 -6.51 13.32
N THR A 88 -6.64 -5.75 14.28
CA THR A 88 -6.24 -6.23 15.61
C THR A 88 -6.75 -5.28 16.69
N GLN A 89 -6.68 -5.70 17.96
CA GLN A 89 -7.03 -4.84 19.10
C GLN A 89 -6.11 -3.59 19.25
N HIS A 90 -4.98 -3.53 18.55
CA HIS A 90 -4.02 -2.42 18.63
C HIS A 90 -4.01 -1.51 17.38
N GLY A 91 -4.61 -1.96 16.27
CA GLY A 91 -4.55 -1.26 14.98
C GLY A 91 -4.71 -2.21 13.78
N ARG A 92 -4.51 -1.67 12.58
CA ARG A 92 -4.58 -2.40 11.29
C ARG A 92 -3.17 -2.64 10.75
N ILE A 93 -2.82 -3.90 10.54
CA ILE A 93 -1.59 -4.33 9.84
C ILE A 93 -1.94 -4.63 8.38
N THR A 94 -1.12 -4.15 7.44
CA THR A 94 -1.25 -4.40 6.00
C THR A 94 0.09 -4.87 5.48
N VAL A 95 0.14 -5.87 4.60
CA VAL A 95 1.39 -6.43 4.07
C VAL A 95 1.32 -6.50 2.55
N ILE A 96 2.33 -5.94 1.87
CA ILE A 96 2.46 -6.00 0.41
C ILE A 96 3.90 -6.37 0.07
N ALA A 97 4.09 -7.37 -0.79
CA ALA A 97 5.39 -7.69 -1.38
C ALA A 97 5.49 -7.12 -2.80
N TYR A 98 6.71 -6.78 -3.22
CA TYR A 98 7.05 -6.16 -4.50
C TYR A 98 8.18 -6.94 -5.17
N ALA A 99 8.25 -6.92 -6.49
CA ALA A 99 9.40 -7.44 -7.22
C ALA A 99 10.61 -6.49 -7.09
N ALA A 100 11.74 -7.01 -6.61
CA ALA A 100 12.98 -6.25 -6.37
C ALA A 100 14.08 -6.64 -7.38
N PRO A 101 15.19 -5.87 -7.50
CA PRO A 101 16.35 -6.29 -8.27
C PRO A 101 17.09 -7.45 -7.56
N ARG A 102 18.29 -7.82 -8.03
CA ARG A 102 19.15 -8.80 -7.34
C ARG A 102 20.02 -8.21 -6.23
N SER A 103 20.19 -6.88 -6.20
CA SER A 103 20.87 -6.16 -5.12
C SER A 103 19.88 -5.82 -4.00
N SER A 104 20.36 -5.69 -2.77
CA SER A 104 19.58 -5.06 -1.69
C SER A 104 19.46 -3.53 -1.86
N GLY A 105 18.87 -2.85 -0.88
CA GLY A 105 18.79 -1.39 -0.78
C GLY A 105 17.51 -0.80 -1.36
N GLN A 106 16.59 -1.62 -1.88
CA GLN A 106 15.29 -1.15 -2.36
C GLN A 106 14.44 -0.65 -1.20
N TRP A 107 14.45 -1.33 -0.05
CA TRP A 107 13.71 -0.85 1.12
C TRP A 107 14.21 0.52 1.60
N LEU A 108 15.53 0.73 1.69
CA LEU A 108 16.12 2.01 2.11
C LEU A 108 15.71 3.17 1.17
N THR A 109 15.73 2.95 -0.15
CA THR A 109 15.25 3.96 -1.12
C THR A 109 13.76 4.28 -0.92
N VAL A 110 12.94 3.28 -0.55
CA VAL A 110 11.52 3.47 -0.25
C VAL A 110 11.30 4.18 1.10
N CYS A 111 12.22 4.08 2.06
CA CYS A 111 12.17 4.87 3.30
C CYS A 111 12.27 6.36 3.02
N ASP A 112 13.25 6.78 2.22
CA ASP A 112 13.48 8.19 1.86
C ASP A 112 12.26 8.79 1.13
N GLU A 113 11.71 8.04 0.17
CA GLU A 113 10.51 8.43 -0.58
C GLU A 113 9.25 8.53 0.31
N LEU A 114 9.06 7.58 1.23
CA LEU A 114 7.95 7.60 2.18
C LEU A 114 8.07 8.80 3.13
N ALA A 115 9.25 9.04 3.69
CA ALA A 115 9.51 10.19 4.56
C ALA A 115 9.20 11.51 3.85
N ALA A 116 9.65 11.67 2.58
CA ALA A 116 9.40 12.87 1.79
C ALA A 116 7.90 13.08 1.46
N SER A 117 7.17 12.01 1.09
CA SER A 117 5.72 12.10 0.83
C SER A 117 4.94 12.48 2.08
N LEU A 118 5.16 11.72 3.17
CA LEU A 118 4.38 11.87 4.40
C LEU A 118 4.67 13.19 5.13
N ALA A 119 5.89 13.71 5.03
CA ALA A 119 6.21 15.06 5.49
C ALA A 119 5.49 16.15 4.67
N THR A 120 5.32 15.94 3.36
CA THR A 120 4.55 16.83 2.48
C THR A 120 3.05 16.79 2.80
N GLU A 121 2.55 15.64 3.26
CA GLU A 121 1.19 15.44 3.77
C GLU A 121 0.98 16.00 5.20
N GLY A 122 2.03 16.55 5.83
CA GLY A 122 1.97 17.20 7.13
C GLY A 122 2.12 16.28 8.34
N ALA A 123 2.55 15.02 8.15
CA ALA A 123 2.88 14.12 9.25
C ALA A 123 4.25 14.46 9.85
N THR A 124 4.41 14.25 11.16
CA THR A 124 5.73 14.28 11.81
C THR A 124 6.41 12.95 11.56
N ILE A 125 7.61 12.99 10.95
CA ILE A 125 8.35 11.79 10.55
C ILE A 125 9.52 11.54 11.50
N GLU A 126 9.62 10.31 11.97
CA GLU A 126 10.77 9.74 12.66
C GLU A 126 11.27 8.50 11.92
N SER A 127 12.55 8.20 12.07
CA SER A 127 13.17 6.95 11.61
C SER A 127 13.75 6.22 12.83
N GLU A 128 13.64 4.90 12.83
CA GLU A 128 14.07 4.04 13.93
C GLU A 128 14.81 2.81 13.38
N ASP A 129 15.92 2.43 14.00
CA ASP A 129 16.63 1.20 13.65
C ASP A 129 15.87 -0.02 14.21
N GLY A 130 15.06 -0.64 13.35
CA GLY A 130 14.33 -1.88 13.65
C GLY A 130 15.16 -3.15 13.41
N PRO A 131 14.57 -4.34 13.66
CA PRO A 131 15.27 -5.63 13.53
C PRO A 131 15.87 -5.90 12.13
N TRP A 132 15.36 -5.23 11.11
CA TRP A 132 15.76 -5.37 9.70
C TRP A 132 16.45 -4.13 9.13
N GLY A 133 16.83 -3.17 9.99
CA GLY A 133 17.26 -1.83 9.61
C GLY A 133 16.12 -0.81 9.73
N ALA A 134 16.23 0.30 8.99
CA ALA A 134 15.36 1.47 9.14
C ALA A 134 13.85 1.15 9.02
N GLU A 135 13.09 1.59 10.01
CA GLU A 135 11.62 1.70 9.99
C GLU A 135 11.23 3.17 9.98
N VAL A 136 10.16 3.53 9.26
CA VAL A 136 9.66 4.91 9.19
C VAL A 136 8.39 5.02 10.04
N ILE A 137 8.34 5.98 10.95
CA ILE A 137 7.16 6.30 11.76
C ILE A 137 6.63 7.67 11.34
N ALA A 138 5.38 7.72 10.87
CA ALA A 138 4.66 8.95 10.60
C ALA A 138 3.54 9.13 11.64
N ARG A 139 3.59 10.22 12.42
CA ARG A 139 2.55 10.56 13.40
C ARG A 139 1.72 11.76 12.94
N THR A 140 0.43 11.70 13.24
CA THR A 140 -0.57 12.75 12.97
C THR A 140 -1.48 12.91 14.20
N GLU A 141 -2.28 13.97 14.26
CA GLU A 141 -3.25 14.19 15.35
C GLU A 141 -4.26 13.03 15.57
N LYS A 142 -4.40 12.13 14.59
CA LYS A 142 -5.46 11.10 14.54
C LYS A 142 -4.91 9.68 14.61
N ALA A 143 -3.73 9.46 14.06
CA ALA A 143 -3.15 8.14 13.87
C ALA A 143 -1.62 8.18 13.82
N ASP A 144 -1.01 7.10 14.29
CA ASP A 144 0.39 6.79 14.04
C ASP A 144 0.46 5.67 13.00
N ILE A 145 1.43 5.77 12.08
CA ILE A 145 1.66 4.80 11.02
C ILE A 145 3.13 4.42 10.98
N ARG A 146 3.43 3.16 11.27
CA ARG A 146 4.78 2.57 11.19
C ARG A 146 4.91 1.73 9.93
N PHE A 147 5.95 2.01 9.16
CA PHE A 147 6.32 1.28 7.94
C PHE A 147 7.58 0.47 8.23
N ILE A 148 7.47 -0.84 8.09
CA ILE A 148 8.56 -1.81 8.24
C ILE A 148 8.77 -2.46 6.88
N GLY A 149 10.01 -2.67 6.46
CA GLY A 149 10.28 -3.39 5.23
C GLY A 149 11.60 -4.13 5.25
N VAL A 150 11.71 -5.09 4.34
CA VAL A 150 12.85 -6.01 4.27
C VAL A 150 13.09 -6.40 2.82
N ASP A 151 14.34 -6.31 2.37
CA ASP A 151 14.76 -6.83 1.07
C ASP A 151 15.07 -8.33 1.15
N GLY A 152 14.75 -9.07 0.09
CA GLY A 152 14.94 -10.51 -0.02
C GLY A 152 15.17 -10.98 -1.48
N PRO A 153 15.23 -12.30 -1.73
CA PRO A 153 15.61 -12.86 -3.04
C PRO A 153 14.74 -12.43 -4.23
N ARG A 154 15.08 -11.29 -4.86
CA ARG A 154 14.33 -10.64 -5.96
C ARG A 154 12.94 -10.14 -5.54
N TRP A 155 12.72 -9.92 -4.26
CA TRP A 155 11.52 -9.29 -3.69
C TRP A 155 11.88 -8.31 -2.56
N MET A 156 10.97 -7.38 -2.30
CA MET A 156 10.98 -6.52 -1.11
C MET A 156 9.60 -6.60 -0.48
N ILE A 157 9.51 -6.80 0.83
CA ILE A 157 8.25 -6.80 1.56
C ILE A 157 8.11 -5.52 2.36
N ARG A 158 6.93 -4.91 2.34
CA ARG A 158 6.56 -3.76 3.16
C ARG A 158 5.31 -4.07 3.98
N LEU A 159 5.45 -3.95 5.29
CA LEU A 159 4.36 -3.95 6.25
C LEU A 159 4.04 -2.50 6.65
N VAL A 160 2.75 -2.18 6.72
CA VAL A 160 2.22 -0.92 7.24
C VAL A 160 1.33 -1.22 8.44
N ALA A 161 1.72 -0.73 9.61
CA ALA A 161 0.96 -0.85 10.86
C ALA A 161 0.41 0.53 11.23
N ALA A 162 -0.91 0.68 11.18
CA ALA A 162 -1.61 1.94 11.45
C ALA A 162 -2.55 1.80 12.65
N GLY A 163 -2.43 2.68 13.63
CA GLY A 163 -3.27 2.69 14.84
C GLY A 163 -3.63 4.10 15.29
N PRO A 164 -4.40 4.24 16.39
CA PRO A 164 -4.63 5.54 17.04
C PRO A 164 -3.31 6.25 17.39
N SER A 165 -3.31 7.57 17.52
CA SER A 165 -2.09 8.27 17.95
C SER A 165 -1.69 7.85 19.39
N GLY A 166 -0.39 7.67 19.63
CA GLY A 166 0.15 6.99 20.81
C GLY A 166 0.24 5.47 20.65
N THR A 167 0.34 4.95 19.43
CA THR A 167 0.58 3.51 19.16
C THR A 167 1.81 3.24 18.28
N GLY A 168 2.48 4.28 17.78
CA GLY A 168 3.67 4.18 16.94
C GLY A 168 4.98 3.87 17.69
N ASP A 169 4.96 3.82 19.03
CA ASP A 169 6.15 3.66 19.89
C ASP A 169 6.96 2.39 19.59
N THR A 170 8.28 2.47 19.80
CA THR A 170 9.28 1.40 19.55
C THR A 170 8.88 0.04 20.14
N ASP A 171 8.55 0.04 21.42
CA ASP A 171 8.10 -1.14 22.19
C ASP A 171 6.57 -1.23 22.30
N GLY A 172 5.85 -0.43 21.51
CA GLY A 172 4.40 -0.39 21.50
C GLY A 172 3.80 -1.71 20.99
N ASN A 173 2.67 -2.13 21.57
CA ASN A 173 2.03 -3.42 21.24
C ASN A 173 1.75 -3.59 19.74
N LEU A 174 1.44 -2.51 19.01
CA LEU A 174 1.24 -2.55 17.56
C LEU A 174 2.55 -2.79 16.79
N ALA A 175 3.65 -2.15 17.20
CA ALA A 175 4.97 -2.35 16.60
C ALA A 175 5.52 -3.76 16.88
N GLY A 176 5.37 -4.24 18.12
CA GLY A 176 5.70 -5.62 18.50
C GLY A 176 4.94 -6.66 17.67
N LEU A 177 3.61 -6.51 17.57
CA LEU A 177 2.76 -7.43 16.80
C LEU A 177 3.03 -7.35 15.29
N ALA A 178 3.32 -6.17 14.76
CA ALA A 178 3.75 -5.99 13.38
C ALA A 178 5.04 -6.76 13.08
N ARG A 179 6.06 -6.62 13.95
CA ARG A 179 7.32 -7.36 13.85
C ARG A 179 7.12 -8.87 14.03
N GLU A 180 6.20 -9.32 14.88
CA GLU A 180 5.84 -10.74 15.02
C GLU A 180 5.22 -11.31 13.73
N VAL A 181 4.22 -10.62 13.16
CA VAL A 181 3.59 -11.02 11.89
C VAL A 181 4.63 -11.08 10.77
N LEU A 182 5.51 -10.08 10.67
CA LEU A 182 6.53 -10.04 9.62
C LEU A 182 7.56 -11.16 9.79
N ARG A 183 8.06 -11.41 11.00
CA ARG A 183 8.94 -12.55 11.32
C ARG A 183 8.32 -13.90 10.92
N GLY A 184 7.02 -14.08 11.16
CA GLY A 184 6.30 -15.29 10.78
C GLY A 184 5.93 -15.41 9.29
N THR A 185 6.15 -14.36 8.48
CA THR A 185 5.73 -14.29 7.07
C THR A 185 6.69 -15.02 6.13
N VAL A 186 6.15 -15.59 5.05
CA VAL A 186 6.91 -16.20 3.94
C VAL A 186 6.47 -15.57 2.61
N VAL A 187 7.41 -15.31 1.69
CA VAL A 187 7.19 -14.65 0.40
C VAL A 187 7.43 -15.62 -0.75
N THR A 188 6.48 -15.67 -1.68
CA THR A 188 6.51 -16.51 -2.88
C THR A 188 6.60 -15.59 -4.11
N ARG A 189 7.81 -15.17 -4.47
CA ARG A 189 8.04 -14.27 -5.61
C ARG A 189 7.79 -14.92 -6.98
N GLY A 190 7.88 -16.25 -7.07
CA GLY A 190 7.68 -17.05 -8.29
C GLY A 190 8.68 -16.72 -9.41
N ASP A 191 8.53 -17.36 -10.56
CA ASP A 191 9.51 -17.22 -11.66
C ASP A 191 9.21 -16.08 -12.64
N ALA A 192 7.95 -15.64 -12.71
CA ALA A 192 7.46 -14.70 -13.72
C ALA A 192 8.31 -13.42 -13.85
N PRO A 193 8.55 -12.92 -15.08
CA PRO A 193 9.17 -11.61 -15.26
C PRO A 193 8.21 -10.52 -14.76
N LEU A 194 8.66 -9.73 -13.79
CA LEU A 194 7.93 -8.59 -13.24
C LEU A 194 8.88 -7.39 -13.20
N PRO A 195 8.46 -6.19 -13.62
CA PRO A 195 9.28 -4.98 -13.48
C PRO A 195 9.58 -4.69 -12.00
N VAL A 196 10.76 -4.16 -11.74
CA VAL A 196 11.17 -3.77 -10.39
C VAL A 196 10.18 -2.74 -9.81
N ARG A 197 9.86 -2.87 -8.51
CA ARG A 197 8.80 -2.16 -7.76
C ARG A 197 7.35 -2.47 -8.15
N THR A 198 7.10 -3.46 -9.01
CA THR A 198 5.74 -3.96 -9.27
C THR A 198 5.24 -4.77 -8.06
N PRO A 199 4.02 -4.53 -7.52
CA PRO A 199 3.45 -5.39 -6.49
C PRO A 199 3.33 -6.84 -6.96
N LEU A 200 3.58 -7.80 -6.07
CA LEU A 200 3.33 -9.21 -6.35
C LEU A 200 1.82 -9.50 -6.34
N PRO A 201 1.30 -10.40 -7.20
CA PRO A 201 -0.13 -10.65 -7.30
C PRO A 201 -0.68 -11.31 -6.03
N ILE A 202 -1.76 -10.75 -5.49
CA ILE A 202 -2.51 -11.31 -4.35
C ILE A 202 -3.62 -12.21 -4.88
N THR A 203 -3.75 -13.41 -4.31
CA THR A 203 -4.83 -14.37 -4.57
C THR A 203 -5.45 -14.78 -3.23
N LEU A 204 -6.76 -14.56 -3.04
CA LEU A 204 -7.44 -14.96 -1.81
C LEU A 204 -7.59 -16.50 -1.71
N PRO A 205 -7.52 -17.08 -0.50
CA PRO A 205 -7.94 -18.45 -0.26
C PRO A 205 -9.38 -18.67 -0.72
N LYS A 206 -9.66 -19.79 -1.40
CA LYS A 206 -11.00 -20.13 -1.91
C LYS A 206 -12.08 -20.08 -0.81
N ALA A 207 -11.80 -20.65 0.35
CA ALA A 207 -12.71 -20.64 1.50
C ALA A 207 -13.07 -19.21 1.97
N LEU A 208 -12.10 -18.28 1.96
CA LEU A 208 -12.35 -16.87 2.32
C LEU A 208 -13.18 -16.16 1.24
N HIS A 209 -12.88 -16.41 -0.04
CA HIS A 209 -13.65 -15.87 -1.16
C HIS A 209 -15.11 -16.37 -1.16
N GLU A 210 -15.32 -17.67 -0.94
CA GLU A 210 -16.64 -18.30 -0.81
C GLU A 210 -17.42 -17.75 0.41
N GLN A 211 -16.75 -17.56 1.56
CA GLN A 211 -17.34 -16.96 2.76
C GLN A 211 -17.78 -15.51 2.53
N LEU A 212 -16.99 -14.70 1.81
CA LEU A 212 -17.33 -13.32 1.46
C LEU A 212 -18.56 -13.26 0.54
N ILE A 213 -18.64 -14.14 -0.47
CA ILE A 213 -19.81 -14.25 -1.36
C ILE A 213 -21.05 -14.64 -0.57
N ALA A 214 -20.96 -15.67 0.29
CA ALA A 214 -22.09 -16.12 1.12
C ALA A 214 -22.59 -15.01 2.07
N MET A 215 -21.68 -14.25 2.68
CA MET A 215 -22.02 -13.12 3.53
C MET A 215 -22.73 -12.00 2.74
N GLN A 216 -22.23 -11.65 1.55
CA GLN A 216 -22.83 -10.64 0.69
C GLN A 216 -24.25 -11.04 0.24
N GLN A 217 -24.46 -12.32 -0.13
CA GLN A 217 -25.78 -12.85 -0.48
C GLN A 217 -26.75 -12.75 0.71
N GLN A 218 -26.33 -13.14 1.92
CA GLN A 218 -27.16 -13.01 3.12
C GLN A 218 -27.50 -11.56 3.45
N GLN A 219 -26.57 -10.61 3.28
CA GLN A 219 -26.85 -9.18 3.46
C GLN A 219 -27.85 -8.65 2.42
N ALA A 220 -27.69 -9.03 1.14
CA ALA A 220 -28.61 -8.66 0.07
C ALA A 220 -30.03 -9.21 0.31
N GLU A 221 -30.16 -10.48 0.72
CA GLU A 221 -31.43 -11.07 1.13
C GLU A 221 -32.05 -10.33 2.32
N GLN A 222 -31.27 -10.02 3.36
CA GLN A 222 -31.77 -9.30 4.53
C GLN A 222 -32.22 -7.88 4.16
N ALA A 223 -31.50 -7.18 3.27
CA ALA A 223 -31.90 -5.88 2.76
C ALA A 223 -33.21 -5.97 1.95
N ALA A 224 -33.36 -6.97 1.08
CA ALA A 224 -34.58 -7.22 0.33
C ALA A 224 -35.78 -7.55 1.26
N LYS A 225 -35.57 -8.43 2.26
CA LYS A 225 -36.56 -8.80 3.27
C LYS A 225 -36.98 -7.61 4.13
N ARG A 226 -36.03 -6.76 4.55
CA ARG A 226 -36.32 -5.48 5.25
C ARG A 226 -37.09 -4.50 4.36
N ARG A 227 -36.73 -4.37 3.09
CA ARG A 227 -37.42 -3.49 2.12
C ARG A 227 -38.86 -3.95 1.84
N ALA A 228 -39.10 -5.26 1.80
CA ALA A 228 -40.44 -5.82 1.69
C ALA A 228 -41.26 -5.62 2.97
N ALA A 229 -40.67 -5.85 4.15
CA ALA A 229 -41.35 -5.68 5.44
C ALA A 229 -41.65 -4.20 5.79
N GLY A 230 -40.84 -3.25 5.33
CA GLY A 230 -41.06 -1.82 5.54
C GLY A 230 -42.14 -1.18 4.67
N GLY A 231 -42.75 -1.94 3.73
CA GLY A 231 -43.71 -1.43 2.74
C GLY A 231 -45.13 -1.14 3.25
N ALA A 232 -45.30 -0.65 4.48
CA ALA A 232 -46.63 -0.59 5.13
C ALA A 232 -46.87 0.64 6.04
N GLN A 233 -46.32 1.82 5.72
CA GLN A 233 -46.70 3.06 6.41
C GLN A 233 -46.71 4.29 5.48
N ALA A 234 -47.84 4.49 4.81
CA ALA A 234 -48.20 5.78 4.23
C ALA A 234 -48.76 6.71 5.32
N PRO A 235 -48.44 8.01 5.34
CA PRO A 235 -49.03 8.95 6.29
C PRO A 235 -50.50 9.22 5.94
N ALA A 236 -51.42 8.84 6.83
CA ALA A 236 -52.85 9.04 6.65
C ALA A 236 -53.49 9.66 7.91
N GLY A 237 -54.11 10.83 7.76
CA GLY A 237 -54.96 11.45 8.78
C GLY A 237 -54.41 12.73 9.40
N GLY A 238 -54.85 13.88 8.89
CA GLY A 238 -54.69 15.21 9.49
C GLY A 238 -55.68 16.17 8.82
N GLN A 239 -56.71 16.61 9.54
CA GLN A 239 -57.85 17.32 8.96
C GLN A 239 -57.62 18.84 8.86
N ALA A 240 -58.28 19.48 7.89
CA ALA A 240 -58.38 20.94 7.79
C ALA A 240 -59.38 21.51 8.82
N PRO A 241 -59.28 22.82 9.12
CA PRO A 241 -60.44 23.69 8.94
C PRO A 241 -60.15 24.92 8.06
N ALA A 242 -61.20 25.64 7.66
CA ALA A 242 -61.14 26.80 6.78
C ALA A 242 -61.12 28.14 7.55
N GLY A 243 -60.62 29.23 6.94
CA GLY A 243 -60.68 30.55 7.58
C GLY A 243 -60.00 31.76 6.89
N GLY A 244 -60.51 32.19 5.72
CA GLY A 244 -60.63 33.61 5.31
C GLY A 244 -59.39 34.51 5.02
N ALA A 245 -59.43 35.17 3.84
CA ALA A 245 -58.74 36.44 3.47
C ALA A 245 -57.19 36.42 3.36
N GLN A 246 -56.52 37.23 2.52
CA GLN A 246 -56.95 38.20 1.49
C GLN A 246 -55.88 38.31 0.36
N ALA A 247 -56.23 38.88 -0.80
CA ALA A 247 -55.35 39.15 -1.96
C ALA A 247 -55.15 40.68 -2.13
N PRO A 248 -54.44 41.25 -3.16
CA PRO A 248 -53.68 40.68 -4.30
C PRO A 248 -52.22 41.26 -4.32
N ALA A 249 -51.46 41.59 -5.40
CA ALA A 249 -51.57 41.60 -6.88
C ALA A 249 -50.16 41.69 -7.54
N GLY A 250 -50.04 41.34 -8.83
CA GLY A 250 -48.91 41.69 -9.74
C GLY A 250 -47.65 40.81 -9.62
N ASP A 251 -46.78 40.69 -10.63
CA ASP A 251 -46.85 41.16 -12.03
C ASP A 251 -46.04 40.22 -12.97
N GLN A 252 -46.17 40.33 -14.30
CA GLN A 252 -45.50 39.49 -15.31
C GLN A 252 -44.52 40.25 -16.22
N ALA A 253 -43.53 39.53 -16.76
CA ALA A 253 -42.67 39.87 -17.92
C ALA A 253 -41.82 41.16 -17.78
N GLY A 254 -40.50 41.10 -17.91
CA GLY A 254 -39.78 40.92 -19.18
C GLY A 254 -39.14 42.27 -19.60
N GLY A 255 -38.15 42.38 -20.49
CA GLY A 255 -37.33 41.37 -21.17
C GLY A 255 -36.55 41.99 -22.34
N GLN A 256 -35.39 41.41 -22.70
CA GLN A 256 -34.60 41.68 -23.93
C GLN A 256 -33.90 43.06 -24.08
N ALA A 257 -33.11 43.16 -25.17
CA ALA A 257 -32.30 44.28 -25.68
C ALA A 257 -31.10 44.73 -24.78
N GLN A 258 -29.84 44.61 -25.18
CA GLN A 258 -29.10 45.11 -26.37
C GLN A 258 -28.75 46.61 -26.31
N ALA A 259 -27.49 46.89 -25.95
CA ALA A 259 -26.61 47.90 -26.52
C ALA A 259 -25.15 47.48 -26.27
#